data_AF-A0A7L8S6D0-F1
#
_entry.id   AF-A0A7L8S6D0-F1
#
_cell.length_a   1.000
_cell.length_b   1.000
_cell.length_c   1.000
_cell.angle_alpha   90.00
_cell.angle_beta   90.00
_cell.angle_gamma   90.00
#
_symmetry.space_group_name_H-M   'P 1'
#
loop_
_entity.id
_entity.type
_entity.pdbx_description
1 polymer ?
#
loop_
_entity_poly.entity_id
_entity_poly.type
_entity_poly.pdbx_seq_one_letter_code
_entity_poly.pdbx_strand_id
1 'polypeptide(L)'
;MREATTDVCPVYVSMIPVYRRSDRKSIEPMAERFAPGQYDRLHHFISDGLWDAAPLETELARQADRIVGASSAFLVIDDTGLG
;
A
#
# COMPACT_ATOMS: atom_id res chain seq x y z
N MET A 1 -19.95 4.32 -11.16
CA MET A 1 -19.24 3.93 -9.90
C MET A 1 -17.72 4.05 -10.07
N ARG A 2 -17.21 5.23 -10.46
CA ARG A 2 -15.76 5.52 -10.52
C ARG A 2 -15.35 6.64 -9.55
N GLU A 3 -16.30 7.46 -9.11
CA GLU A 3 -16.06 8.58 -8.20
C GLU A 3 -15.80 8.13 -6.75
N ALA A 4 -16.46 7.08 -6.27
CA ALA A 4 -16.31 6.60 -4.89
C ALA A 4 -14.90 6.06 -4.56
N THR A 5 -14.10 5.71 -5.57
CA THR A 5 -12.80 5.04 -5.42
C THR A 5 -11.64 6.03 -5.27
N THR A 6 -11.77 7.25 -5.79
CA THR A 6 -10.71 8.28 -5.73
C THR A 6 -10.63 8.96 -4.37
N ASP A 7 -11.76 9.16 -3.69
CA ASP A 7 -11.80 9.86 -2.40
C ASP A 7 -11.19 9.04 -1.24
N VAL A 8 -11.26 7.70 -1.32
CA VAL A 8 -10.75 6.80 -0.26
C VAL A 8 -9.24 6.53 -0.40
N CYS A 9 -8.67 6.73 -1.59
CA CYS A 9 -7.26 6.45 -1.86
C CYS A 9 -6.29 7.31 -1.02
N PRO A 10 -6.48 8.65 -0.89
CA PRO A 10 -5.66 9.47 -0.01
C PRO A 10 -5.69 9.01 1.45
N VAL A 11 -6.86 8.59 1.93
CA VAL A 11 -7.04 8.04 3.28
C VAL A 11 -6.24 6.75 3.43
N TYR A 12 -6.39 5.81 2.49
CA TYR A 12 -5.65 4.54 2.50
C TYR A 12 -4.13 4.75 2.50
N VAL A 13 -3.61 5.65 1.65
CA VAL A 13 -2.17 5.96 1.59
C VAL A 13 -1.68 6.55 2.92
N SER A 14 -2.46 7.41 3.57
CA SER A 14 -2.11 8.00 4.86
C SER A 14 -2.02 6.98 6.00
N MET A 15 -2.67 5.82 5.86
CA MET A 15 -2.66 4.76 6.85
C MET A 15 -1.40 3.88 6.78
N ILE A 16 -0.75 3.76 5.61
CA ILE A 16 0.40 2.85 5.38
C ILE A 16 1.54 3.06 6.40
N PRO A 17 1.99 4.30 6.70
CA PRO A 17 3.07 4.52 7.66
C PRO A 17 2.70 4.10 9.09
N VAL A 18 1.42 4.17 9.45
CA VAL A 18 0.92 3.82 10.79
C VAL A 18 0.67 2.32 10.89
N TYR A 19 0.15 1.69 9.84
CA TYR A 19 0.02 0.24 9.74
C TYR A 19 1.36 -0.47 9.97
N ARG A 20 2.43 0.06 9.36
CA ARG A 20 3.80 -0.49 9.51
C ARG A 20 4.32 -0.46 10.95
N ARG A 21 3.81 0.44 11.79
CA ARG A 21 4.23 0.62 13.19
C ARG A 21 3.26 0.03 14.21
N SER A 22 2.15 -0.56 13.75
CA SER A 22 1.09 -1.05 14.61
C SER A 22 1.29 -2.53 14.93
N ASP A 23 1.16 -2.89 16.21
CA ASP A 23 1.10 -4.29 16.66
C ASP A 23 -0.17 -5.00 16.16
N ARG A 24 -1.22 -4.22 15.84
CA ARG A 24 -2.47 -4.72 15.29
C ARG A 24 -2.61 -4.30 13.83
N LYS A 25 -2.40 -5.28 12.95
CA LYS A 25 -2.58 -5.17 11.50
C LYS A 25 -4.06 -5.33 11.08
N SER A 26 -4.98 -4.66 11.79
CA SER A 26 -6.41 -4.63 11.44
C SER A 26 -6.78 -3.31 10.80
N ILE A 27 -7.68 -3.36 9.83
CA ILE A 27 -8.24 -2.19 9.15
C ILE A 27 -9.23 -1.42 10.02
N GLU A 28 -9.95 -2.10 10.91
CA GLU A 28 -10.99 -1.49 11.75
C GLU A 28 -10.45 -0.38 12.68
N PRO A 29 -9.39 -0.61 13.49
CA PRO A 29 -8.82 0.45 14.33
C PRO A 29 -8.20 1.59 13.53
N MET A 30 -7.74 1.31 12.31
CA MET A 30 -7.19 2.35 11.43
C MET A 30 -8.29 3.17 10.78
N ALA A 31 -9.38 2.54 10.33
CA ALA A 31 -10.54 3.24 9.80
C ALA A 31 -11.12 4.17 10.86
N GLU A 32 -11.24 3.72 12.11
CA GLU A 32 -11.71 4.57 13.21
C GLU A 32 -10.80 5.80 13.43
N ARG A 33 -9.49 5.64 13.26
CA ARG A 33 -8.50 6.72 13.42
C ARG A 33 -8.42 7.69 12.23
N PHE A 34 -8.57 7.21 11.00
CA PHE A 34 -8.29 7.98 9.79
C PHE A 34 -9.53 8.31 8.96
N ALA A 35 -10.62 7.56 9.11
CA ALA A 35 -11.89 7.77 8.42
C ALA A 35 -13.07 7.24 9.26
N PRO A 36 -13.36 7.86 10.42
CA PRO A 36 -14.42 7.43 11.32
C PRO A 36 -15.76 7.37 10.57
N GLY A 37 -16.48 6.26 10.74
CA GLY A 37 -17.75 6.00 10.05
C GLY A 37 -17.62 5.54 8.58
N GLN A 38 -16.41 5.32 8.06
CA GLN A 38 -16.17 4.92 6.67
C GLN A 38 -15.55 3.52 6.53
N TYR A 39 -15.67 2.68 7.55
CA TYR A 39 -15.12 1.32 7.57
C TYR A 39 -15.53 0.52 6.33
N ASP A 40 -16.83 0.44 6.02
CA ASP A 40 -17.33 -0.36 4.90
C ASP A 40 -16.82 0.14 3.54
N ARG A 41 -16.68 1.46 3.38
CA ARG A 41 -16.14 2.06 2.15
C ARG A 41 -14.66 1.73 1.96
N LEU A 42 -13.89 1.79 3.04
CA LEU A 42 -12.47 1.47 3.02
C LEU A 42 -12.24 -0.04 2.83
N HIS A 43 -13.05 -0.87 3.50
CA HIS A 43 -13.02 -2.32 3.36
C HIS A 43 -13.37 -2.73 1.91
N HIS A 44 -14.44 -2.16 1.33
CA HIS A 44 -14.82 -2.40 -0.06
C HIS A 44 -13.74 -1.92 -1.04
N PHE A 45 -13.14 -0.75 -0.81
CA PHE A 45 -12.04 -0.24 -1.63
C PHE A 45 -10.84 -1.20 -1.67
N ILE A 46 -10.47 -1.79 -0.54
CA ILE A 46 -9.32 -2.71 -0.45
C ILE A 46 -9.66 -4.09 -0.99
N SER A 47 -10.80 -4.66 -0.60
CA SER A 47 -11.17 -6.04 -0.94
C SER A 47 -11.70 -6.20 -2.37
N ASP A 48 -12.47 -5.23 -2.87
CA ASP A 48 -13.16 -5.32 -4.16
C ASP A 48 -12.54 -4.39 -5.22
N GLY A 49 -11.48 -3.66 -4.86
CA GLY A 49 -10.68 -2.91 -5.81
C GLY A 49 -10.12 -3.85 -6.88
N LEU A 50 -10.44 -3.61 -8.15
CA LEU A 50 -9.73 -4.21 -9.27
C LEU A 50 -8.33 -3.57 -9.34
N TRP A 51 -7.46 -3.97 -8.43
CA TRP A 51 -6.07 -3.53 -8.41
C TRP A 51 -5.36 -4.10 -9.64
N ASP A 52 -5.05 -3.25 -10.61
CA ASP A 52 -4.14 -3.62 -11.68
C ASP A 52 -2.70 -3.60 -11.13
N ALA A 53 -2.07 -4.76 -11.07
CA ALA A 53 -0.71 -4.90 -10.56
C ALA A 53 0.35 -4.43 -11.56
N ALA A 54 0.05 -4.38 -12.87
CA ALA A 54 1.05 -4.13 -13.90
C ALA A 54 1.78 -2.78 -13.77
N PRO A 55 1.12 -1.65 -13.42
CA PRO A 55 1.80 -0.39 -13.16
C PRO A 55 2.73 -0.46 -11.94
N LEU A 56 2.33 -1.17 -10.89
CA LEU A 56 3.13 -1.35 -9.68
C LEU A 56 4.37 -2.20 -9.95
N GLU A 57 4.19 -3.33 -10.65
CA GLU A 57 5.29 -4.21 -11.07
C GLU A 57 6.32 -3.47 -11.94
N THR A 58 5.84 -2.64 -12.87
CA THR A 58 6.70 -1.83 -13.74
C THR A 58 7.53 -0.84 -12.93
N GLU A 59 6.92 -0.13 -11.98
CA GLU A 59 7.66 0.82 -11.13
C GLU A 59 8.63 0.10 -10.20
N LEU A 60 8.24 -1.02 -9.60
CA LEU A 60 9.12 -1.83 -8.76
C LEU A 60 10.34 -2.31 -9.53
N ALA A 61 10.17 -2.81 -10.75
CA ALA A 61 11.28 -3.21 -11.63
C ALA A 61 12.21 -2.03 -11.93
N ARG A 62 11.66 -0.83 -12.19
CA ARG A 62 12.46 0.39 -12.41
C ARG A 62 13.20 0.84 -11.15
N GLN A 63 12.63 0.67 -9.96
CA GLN A 63 13.32 0.99 -8.71
C GLN A 63 14.43 -0.01 -8.41
N ALA A 64 14.14 -1.30 -8.60
CA ALA A 64 15.12 -2.39 -8.51
C ALA A 64 16.31 -2.13 -9.43
N ASP A 65 16.07 -1.84 -10.70
CA ASP A 65 17.12 -1.55 -11.69
C ASP A 65 18.00 -0.35 -11.27
N ARG A 66 17.41 0.72 -10.74
CA ARG A 66 18.17 1.86 -10.20
C ARG A 66 19.04 1.51 -8.99
N ILE A 67 18.60 0.58 -8.14
CA ILE A 67 19.33 0.16 -6.93
C ILE A 67 20.43 -0.85 -7.30
N VAL A 68 20.16 -1.73 -8.26
CA VAL A 68 21.08 -2.75 -8.79
C VAL A 68 22.01 -2.07 -9.81
N GLY A 69 22.86 -1.16 -9.32
CA GLY A 69 23.72 -0.31 -10.16
C GLY A 69 24.83 -1.02 -10.96
N ALA A 70 24.81 -2.35 -11.08
CA ALA A 70 25.77 -3.12 -11.88
C ALA A 70 25.16 -4.41 -12.43
N SER A 71 25.63 -4.85 -13.60
CA SER A 71 25.19 -6.09 -14.27
C SER A 71 25.47 -7.37 -13.48
N SER A 72 26.31 -7.29 -12.44
CA SER A 72 26.62 -8.39 -11.52
C SER A 72 26.10 -8.18 -10.09
N ALA A 73 25.27 -7.16 -9.87
CA ALA A 73 24.68 -6.88 -8.56
C ALA A 73 23.45 -7.75 -8.32
N PHE A 74 23.18 -8.06 -7.04
CA PHE A 74 22.02 -8.83 -6.61
C PHE A 74 21.04 -7.91 -5.90
N LEU A 75 19.75 -8.02 -6.22
CA LEU A 75 18.67 -7.43 -5.45
C LEU A 75 18.23 -8.42 -4.37
N VAL A 76 18.34 -8.03 -3.10
CA VAL A 76 17.77 -8.77 -1.98
C VAL A 76 16.56 -7.99 -1.48
N ILE A 77 15.38 -8.61 -1.53
CA ILE A 77 14.15 -8.05 -0.97
C ILE A 77 13.94 -8.71 0.38
N ASP A 78 13.87 -7.90 1.43
CA ASP A 78 13.60 -8.32 2.80
C ASP A 78 12.27 -7.73 3.27
N ASP A 79 11.42 -8.54 3.92
CA ASP A 79 10.14 -8.09 4.46
C ASP A 79 10.32 -7.26 5.75
N THR A 80 11.48 -7.41 6.37
CA THR A 80 11.90 -6.75 7.60
C THR A 80 12.91 -5.66 7.26
N GLY A 81 12.51 -4.69 6.41
CA GLY A 81 13.42 -3.66 5.90
C GLY A 81 14.38 -3.15 6.97
N LEU A 82 15.68 -3.46 6.80
CA LEU A 82 16.75 -3.19 7.76
C LEU A 82 16.67 -1.73 8.21
N GLY A 83 16.31 -1.55 9.48
CA GLY A 83 16.19 -0.25 10.15
C GLY A 83 17.52 0.30 10.61
#